data_AF-A0A433V889-F1
#
_entry.id   AF-A0A433V889-F1
#
_cell.length_a   1.000
_cell.length_b   1.000
_cell.length_c   1.000
_cell.angle_alpha   90.00
_cell.angle_beta   90.00
_cell.angle_gamma   90.00
#
_symmetry.space_group_name_H-M   'P 1'
#
loop_
_entity.id
_entity.type
_entity.pdbx_description
1 polymer ?
#
loop_
_entity_poly.entity_id
_entity_poly.type
_entity_poly.pdbx_seq_one_letter_code
_entity_poly.pdbx_strand_id
1 'polypeptide(L)'
;MPTVYRSYVTQIENNFKGETDAIKMLESLSPIAAEMSKMALIGLENNMERGSLNSQIQNAFRVNKRYANSVISFVAGELDSATKSRQAHIEIFDSKITSIFEEIQRLNKRLKLHREYVHAVEKRNKAIKYPVLTKSGKPKKVPEIKKKPSFDNACPINGKSHGKTYLQLAKQQLFQKKRQLQMYLDRKSKVIKTKVQVNLGNLGKVAFVGSTSESSGNQICQLTPLFVPTLTIRVPYFLEETFGEYVTLPLHKINEYTSCHNPTLR
;
A
#
# COMPACT_ATOMS: atom_id res chain seq x y z
N MET A 1 18.95 23.64 9.45
CA MET A 1 18.45 22.54 10.32
C MET A 1 17.10 22.09 9.77
N PRO A 2 16.84 20.78 9.60
CA PRO A 2 15.54 20.34 9.10
C PRO A 2 14.50 20.55 10.20
N THR A 3 13.44 21.28 9.87
CA THR A 3 12.25 21.43 10.73
C THR A 3 11.60 20.07 10.89
N VAL A 4 11.77 19.45 12.06
CA VAL A 4 11.10 18.19 12.41
C VAL A 4 9.64 18.51 12.66
N TYR A 5 8.79 18.24 11.66
CA TYR A 5 7.33 18.29 11.84
C TYR A 5 6.93 17.15 12.79
N ARG A 6 6.64 17.48 14.06
CA ARG A 6 6.08 16.53 15.02
C ARG A 6 4.57 16.46 14.82
N SER A 7 4.07 15.30 14.40
CA SER A 7 2.65 14.98 14.46
C SER A 7 2.30 14.49 15.87
N TYR A 8 1.33 15.12 16.52
CA TYR A 8 0.82 14.70 17.81
C TYR A 8 -0.50 13.96 17.59
N VAL A 9 -0.62 12.74 18.10
CA VAL A 9 -1.87 11.97 18.14
C VAL A 9 -2.14 11.65 19.60
N THR A 10 -3.04 12.39 20.24
CA THR A 10 -3.48 12.12 21.62
C THR A 10 -4.94 11.72 21.66
N GLN A 11 -5.23 10.62 22.36
CA GLN A 11 -6.59 10.28 22.76
C GLN A 11 -6.91 11.04 24.05
N ILE A 12 -7.94 11.87 24.01
CA ILE A 12 -8.36 12.70 25.14
C ILE A 12 -9.43 11.92 25.89
N GLU A 13 -9.14 11.53 27.14
CA GLU A 13 -10.09 10.84 28.01
C GLU A 13 -10.52 11.79 29.13
N ASN A 14 -11.84 11.89 29.30
CA ASN A 14 -12.55 12.87 30.12
C ASN A 14 -12.31 12.69 31.62
N ASN A 15 -12.12 13.81 32.34
CA ASN A 15 -12.70 13.98 33.68
C ASN A 15 -12.79 15.45 34.18
N PHE A 16 -12.48 16.47 33.36
CA PHE A 16 -12.54 17.87 33.81
C PHE A 16 -13.64 18.69 33.12
N LYS A 17 -14.37 19.51 33.89
CA LYS A 17 -15.51 20.35 33.43
C LYS A 17 -15.20 21.28 32.25
N GLY A 18 -13.95 21.66 32.02
CA GLY A 18 -13.54 22.46 30.85
C GLY A 18 -13.40 21.67 29.56
N GLU A 19 -13.32 20.34 29.64
CA GLU A 19 -13.18 19.45 28.48
C GLU A 19 -14.55 19.07 27.89
N THR A 20 -15.63 19.18 28.67
CA THR A 20 -16.96 18.69 28.27
C THR A 20 -17.55 19.47 27.09
N ASP A 21 -17.31 20.78 27.00
CA ASP A 21 -17.91 21.60 25.94
C ASP A 21 -17.19 21.39 24.60
N ALA A 22 -15.87 21.22 24.63
CA ALA A 22 -15.08 20.84 23.47
C ALA A 22 -15.50 19.47 22.94
N ILE A 23 -15.67 18.50 23.83
CA ILE A 23 -16.04 17.13 23.45
C ILE A 23 -17.47 17.09 22.92
N LYS A 24 -18.44 17.73 23.58
CA LYS A 24 -19.82 17.85 23.08
C LYS A 24 -19.88 18.54 21.72
N MET A 25 -19.09 19.59 21.53
CA MET A 25 -18.98 20.26 20.24
C MET A 25 -18.44 19.30 19.17
N LEU A 26 -17.36 18.56 19.46
CA LEU A 26 -16.79 17.56 18.54
C LEU A 26 -17.74 16.41 18.22
N GLU A 27 -18.50 15.92 19.21
CA GLU A 27 -19.53 14.89 19.03
C GLU A 27 -20.64 15.38 18.10
N SER A 28 -21.11 16.62 18.28
CA SER A 28 -22.12 17.24 17.41
C SER A 28 -21.59 17.53 16.00
N LEU A 29 -20.31 17.90 15.88
CA LEU A 29 -19.65 18.19 14.61
C LEU A 29 -19.34 16.93 13.80
N SER A 30 -19.06 15.81 14.47
CA SER A 30 -18.58 14.61 13.79
C SER A 30 -19.49 14.06 12.67
N PRO A 31 -20.82 13.89 12.85
CA PRO A 31 -21.67 13.41 11.76
C PRO A 31 -21.67 14.37 10.56
N ILE A 32 -21.67 15.68 10.83
CA ILE A 32 -21.64 16.73 9.80
C ILE A 32 -20.29 16.73 9.08
N ALA A 33 -19.18 16.56 9.80
CA ALA A 33 -17.85 16.45 9.22
C ALA A 33 -17.73 15.23 8.29
N ALA A 34 -18.39 14.13 8.61
CA ALA A 34 -18.46 12.97 7.71
C ALA A 34 -19.23 13.29 6.42
N GLU A 35 -20.34 14.03 6.50
CA GLU A 35 -21.09 14.47 5.31
C GLU A 35 -20.32 15.48 4.47
N MET A 36 -19.66 16.46 5.10
CA MET A 36 -18.75 17.38 4.40
C MET A 36 -17.64 16.63 3.66
N SER A 37 -17.09 15.59 4.27
CA SER A 37 -16.04 14.77 3.67
C SER A 37 -16.54 13.98 2.46
N LYS A 38 -17.78 13.45 2.52
CA LYS A 38 -18.42 12.81 1.36
C LYS A 38 -18.64 13.80 0.22
N MET A 39 -19.14 15.01 0.53
CA MET A 39 -19.33 16.07 -0.47
C MET A 39 -18.00 16.49 -1.10
N ALA A 40 -16.95 16.65 -0.28
CA ALA A 40 -15.60 16.95 -0.76
C ALA A 40 -15.06 15.85 -1.67
N LEU A 41 -15.27 14.57 -1.33
CA LEU A 41 -14.85 13.44 -2.17
C LEU A 41 -15.53 13.48 -3.54
N ILE A 42 -16.86 13.63 -3.57
CA ILE A 42 -17.62 13.72 -4.82
C ILE A 42 -17.17 14.93 -5.67
N GLY A 43 -16.93 16.07 -5.03
CA GLY A 43 -16.43 17.27 -5.71
C GLY A 43 -15.05 17.05 -6.33
N LEU A 44 -14.13 16.45 -5.59
CA LEU A 44 -12.77 16.17 -6.05
C LEU A 44 -12.74 15.10 -7.14
N GLU A 45 -13.54 14.03 -7.04
CA GLU A 45 -13.66 12.99 -8.08
C GLU A 45 -14.21 13.55 -9.41
N ASN A 46 -15.07 14.57 -9.35
CA ASN A 46 -15.59 15.27 -10.52
C ASN A 46 -14.69 16.43 -11.00
N ASN A 47 -13.46 16.54 -10.51
CA ASN A 47 -12.50 17.60 -10.85
C ASN A 47 -13.03 19.03 -10.63
N MET A 48 -13.87 19.22 -9.61
CA MET A 48 -14.36 20.54 -9.25
C MET A 48 -13.23 21.45 -8.77
N GLU A 49 -13.27 22.72 -9.16
CA GLU A 49 -12.30 23.70 -8.66
C GLU A 49 -12.44 23.86 -7.14
N ARG A 50 -11.30 23.85 -6.44
CA ARG A 50 -11.24 23.95 -4.96
C ARG A 50 -12.00 25.18 -4.41
N GLY A 51 -11.95 26.31 -5.10
CA GLY A 51 -12.67 27.52 -4.70
C GLY A 51 -14.18 27.34 -4.72
N SER A 52 -14.71 26.77 -5.81
CA SER A 52 -16.14 26.45 -5.96
C SER A 52 -16.61 25.41 -4.94
N LEU A 53 -15.84 24.32 -4.78
CA LEU A 53 -16.15 23.27 -3.81
C LEU A 53 -16.18 23.82 -2.37
N ASN A 54 -15.24 24.71 -2.04
CA ASN A 54 -15.22 25.36 -0.74
C ASN A 54 -16.49 26.18 -0.51
N SER A 55 -16.87 27.04 -1.46
CA SER A 55 -18.11 27.83 -1.37
C SER A 55 -19.36 26.95 -1.24
N GLN A 56 -19.42 25.82 -1.95
CA GLN A 56 -20.53 24.88 -1.83
C GLN A 56 -20.63 24.25 -0.44
N ILE A 57 -19.51 23.80 0.13
CA ILE A 57 -19.47 23.21 1.48
C ILE A 57 -19.83 24.28 2.53
N GLN A 58 -19.30 25.50 2.41
CA GLN A 58 -19.65 26.61 3.30
C GLN A 58 -21.15 26.88 3.30
N ASN A 59 -21.76 26.98 2.12
CA ASN A 59 -23.18 27.30 1.99
C ASN A 59 -24.09 26.14 2.45
N ALA A 60 -23.71 24.90 2.14
CA ALA A 60 -24.50 23.72 2.49
C ALA A 60 -24.51 23.46 4.00
N PHE A 61 -23.36 23.60 4.67
CA PHE A 61 -23.19 23.23 6.08
C PHE A 61 -23.08 24.41 7.03
N ARG A 62 -23.14 25.65 6.53
CA ARG A 62 -22.97 26.89 7.32
C ARG A 62 -21.69 26.84 8.17
N VAL A 63 -20.57 26.57 7.51
CA VAL A 63 -19.25 26.49 8.15
C VAL A 63 -18.32 27.58 7.64
N ASN A 64 -17.27 27.89 8.40
CA ASN A 64 -16.28 28.88 7.99
C ASN A 64 -15.48 28.39 6.79
N LYS A 65 -15.00 29.31 5.94
CA LYS A 65 -14.13 29.03 4.78
C LYS A 65 -12.95 28.11 5.11
N ARG A 66 -12.33 28.28 6.29
CA ARG A 66 -11.19 27.48 6.70
C ARG A 66 -11.60 26.04 7.03
N TYR A 67 -12.73 25.85 7.70
CA TYR A 67 -13.30 24.51 7.94
C TYR A 67 -13.50 23.73 6.65
N ALA A 68 -14.17 24.34 5.67
CA ALA A 68 -14.34 23.74 4.36
C ALA A 68 -13.00 23.40 3.69
N ASN A 69 -12.02 24.31 3.76
CA ASN A 69 -10.66 24.05 3.24
C ASN A 69 -9.95 22.90 3.95
N SER A 70 -10.07 22.79 5.28
CA SER A 70 -9.47 21.72 6.09
C SER A 70 -10.01 20.37 5.68
N VAL A 71 -11.34 20.25 5.54
CA VAL A 71 -11.99 19.03 5.05
C VAL A 71 -11.53 18.69 3.63
N ILE A 72 -11.54 19.65 2.70
CA ILE A 72 -11.06 19.43 1.32
C ILE A 72 -9.61 18.95 1.31
N SER A 73 -8.75 19.53 2.15
CA SER A 73 -7.33 19.18 2.22
C SER A 73 -7.11 17.78 2.79
N PHE A 74 -7.87 17.42 3.83
CA PHE A 74 -7.89 16.07 4.39
C PHE A 74 -8.32 15.03 3.35
N VAL A 75 -9.46 15.24 2.69
CA VAL A 75 -9.97 14.31 1.66
C VAL A 75 -9.01 14.23 0.47
N ALA A 76 -8.44 15.35 0.03
CA ALA A 76 -7.45 15.34 -1.04
C ALA A 76 -6.18 14.54 -0.66
N GLY A 77 -5.72 14.66 0.59
CA GLY A 77 -4.58 13.89 1.10
C GLY A 77 -4.86 12.39 1.13
N GLU A 78 -6.05 12.00 1.61
CA GLU A 78 -6.48 10.60 1.64
C GLU A 78 -6.65 10.02 0.22
N LEU A 79 -7.21 10.79 -0.71
CA LEU A 79 -7.33 10.41 -2.13
C LEU A 79 -5.95 10.21 -2.78
N ASP A 80 -5.01 11.13 -2.56
CA ASP A 80 -3.64 11.04 -3.07
C ASP A 80 -2.90 9.83 -2.49
N SER A 81 -3.01 9.62 -1.18
CA SER A 81 -2.47 8.45 -0.48
C SER A 81 -3.01 7.14 -1.06
N ALA A 82 -4.33 7.03 -1.23
CA ALA A 82 -4.96 5.85 -1.82
C ALA A 82 -4.54 5.62 -3.27
N THR A 83 -4.40 6.69 -4.06
CA THR A 83 -3.95 6.63 -5.45
C THR A 83 -2.51 6.15 -5.55
N LYS A 84 -1.60 6.72 -4.75
CA LYS A 84 -0.19 6.31 -4.67
C LYS A 84 -0.05 4.85 -4.20
N SER A 85 -0.80 4.46 -3.18
CA SER A 85 -0.81 3.08 -2.67
C SER A 85 -1.25 2.10 -3.76
N ARG A 86 -2.32 2.41 -4.50
CA ARG A 86 -2.78 1.60 -5.63
C ARG A 86 -1.70 1.48 -6.70
N GLN A 87 -1.04 2.57 -7.07
CA GLN A 87 0.03 2.55 -8.06
C GLN A 87 1.22 1.69 -7.61
N ALA A 88 1.66 1.84 -6.37
CA ALA A 88 2.71 1.00 -5.79
C ALA A 88 2.33 -0.49 -5.81
N HIS A 89 1.07 -0.83 -5.49
CA HIS A 89 0.58 -2.20 -5.59
C HIS A 89 0.66 -2.76 -7.02
N ILE A 90 0.33 -1.95 -8.03
CA ILE A 90 0.44 -2.34 -9.44
C ILE A 90 1.90 -2.61 -9.82
N GLU A 91 2.82 -1.73 -9.42
CA GLU A 91 4.27 -1.88 -9.67
C GLU A 91 4.86 -3.14 -8.99
N ILE A 92 4.39 -3.46 -7.78
CA ILE A 92 4.75 -4.71 -7.09
C ILE A 92 4.25 -5.93 -7.87
N PHE A 93 3.07 -5.85 -8.48
CA PHE A 93 2.61 -6.95 -9.34
C PHE A 93 3.45 -7.06 -10.60
N ASP A 94 3.80 -5.94 -11.24
CA ASP A 94 4.61 -5.95 -12.46
C ASP A 94 6.01 -6.50 -12.25
N SER A 95 6.69 -6.09 -11.18
CA SER A 95 7.99 -6.67 -10.81
C SER A 95 7.91 -8.18 -10.57
N LYS A 96 6.87 -8.66 -9.86
CA LYS A 96 6.65 -10.09 -9.62
C LYS A 96 6.34 -10.87 -10.90
N ILE A 97 5.52 -10.31 -11.79
CA ILE A 97 5.17 -10.91 -13.07
C ILE A 97 6.43 -11.08 -13.93
N THR A 98 7.25 -10.02 -14.04
CA THR A 98 8.51 -10.03 -14.80
C THR A 98 9.46 -11.10 -14.27
N SER A 99 9.69 -11.13 -12.96
CA SER A 99 10.55 -12.14 -12.32
C SER A 99 10.09 -13.57 -12.60
N ILE A 100 8.79 -13.85 -12.47
CA ILE A 100 8.24 -15.19 -12.75
C ILE A 100 8.36 -15.54 -14.23
N PHE A 101 8.13 -14.57 -15.11
CA PHE A 101 8.25 -14.77 -16.55
C PHE A 101 9.67 -15.14 -16.96
N GLU A 102 10.68 -14.46 -16.42
CA GLU A 102 12.09 -14.80 -16.61
C GLU A 102 12.43 -16.22 -16.12
N GLU A 103 11.93 -16.61 -14.95
CA GLU A 103 12.10 -17.97 -14.44
C GLU A 103 11.45 -19.02 -15.35
N ILE A 104 10.25 -18.75 -15.88
CA ILE A 104 9.57 -19.63 -16.83
C ILE A 104 10.39 -19.76 -18.11
N GLN A 105 10.93 -18.66 -18.65
CA GLN A 105 11.80 -18.69 -19.83
C GLN A 105 13.06 -19.52 -19.59
N ARG A 106 13.71 -19.32 -18.44
CA ARG A 106 14.89 -20.09 -18.02
C ARG A 106 14.60 -21.59 -17.93
N LEU A 107 13.50 -21.97 -17.28
CA LEU A 107 13.09 -23.37 -17.17
C LEU A 107 12.72 -23.99 -18.52
N ASN A 108 12.00 -23.27 -19.38
CA ASN A 108 11.68 -23.71 -20.74
C ASN A 108 12.94 -23.97 -21.56
N LYS A 109 13.91 -23.04 -21.54
CA LYS A 109 15.19 -23.19 -22.23
C LYS A 109 15.94 -24.43 -21.74
N ARG A 110 16.02 -24.62 -20.41
CA ARG A 110 16.68 -25.79 -19.80
C ARG A 110 16.00 -27.11 -20.18
N LEU A 111 14.66 -27.15 -20.17
CA LEU A 111 13.90 -28.33 -20.59
C LEU A 111 14.06 -28.63 -22.08
N LYS A 112 14.11 -27.61 -22.94
CA LYS A 112 14.36 -27.77 -24.39
C LYS A 112 15.74 -28.39 -24.65
N LEU A 113 16.79 -27.84 -24.02
CA LEU A 113 18.15 -28.38 -24.15
C LEU A 113 18.23 -29.85 -23.71
N HIS A 114 17.56 -30.20 -22.61
CA HIS A 114 17.52 -31.59 -22.17
C HIS A 114 16.74 -32.50 -23.13
N ARG A 115 15.61 -32.06 -23.68
CA ARG A 115 14.86 -32.83 -24.70
C ARG A 115 15.72 -33.12 -25.93
N GLU A 116 16.48 -32.13 -26.39
CA GLU A 116 17.40 -32.28 -27.52
C GLU A 116 18.54 -33.26 -27.22
N TYR A 117 19.05 -33.25 -25.99
CA TYR A 117 20.03 -34.23 -25.52
C TYR A 117 19.45 -35.65 -25.52
N VAL A 118 18.27 -35.85 -24.93
CA VAL A 118 17.58 -37.15 -24.87
C VAL A 118 17.35 -37.70 -26.28
N HIS A 119 16.87 -36.88 -27.22
CA HIS A 119 16.68 -37.29 -28.61
C HIS A 119 18.00 -37.71 -29.29
N ALA A 120 19.11 -37.01 -29.01
CA ALA A 120 20.43 -37.39 -29.53
C ALA A 120 20.92 -38.73 -28.95
N VAL A 121 20.66 -38.98 -27.66
CA VAL A 121 20.93 -40.27 -26.99
C VAL A 121 20.11 -41.39 -27.60
N GLU A 122 18.80 -41.19 -27.79
CA GLU A 122 17.92 -42.19 -28.43
C GLU A 122 18.36 -42.54 -29.84
N LYS A 123 18.73 -41.54 -30.64
CA LYS A 123 19.26 -41.74 -32.01
C LYS A 123 20.56 -42.55 -32.00
N ARG A 124 21.46 -42.27 -31.05
CA ARG A 124 22.69 -43.05 -30.84
C ARG A 124 22.37 -44.48 -30.45
N ASN A 125 21.50 -44.70 -29.47
CA ASN A 125 21.13 -46.01 -28.97
C ASN A 125 20.48 -46.88 -30.07
N LYS A 126 19.62 -46.28 -30.91
CA LYS A 126 19.05 -46.96 -32.09
C LYS A 126 20.13 -47.36 -33.10
N ALA A 127 21.10 -46.49 -33.38
CA ALA A 127 22.20 -46.78 -34.30
C ALA A 127 23.15 -47.88 -33.78
N ILE A 128 23.29 -48.03 -32.46
CA ILE A 128 24.04 -49.13 -31.84
C ILE A 128 23.25 -50.44 -31.92
N LYS A 129 21.94 -50.41 -31.60
CA LYS A 129 21.09 -51.61 -31.58
C LYS A 129 20.81 -52.17 -32.97
N TYR A 130 20.67 -51.30 -33.97
CA TYR A 130 20.40 -51.66 -35.36
C TYR A 130 21.46 -51.04 -36.29
N PRO A 131 22.65 -51.65 -36.39
CA PRO A 131 23.74 -51.11 -37.20
C PRO A 131 23.38 -51.21 -38.69
N VAL A 132 23.31 -50.08 -39.38
CA VAL A 132 23.12 -50.04 -40.82
C VAL A 132 24.47 -50.28 -41.50
N LEU A 133 24.53 -51.29 -42.37
CA LEU A 133 25.72 -51.62 -43.14
C LEU A 133 25.89 -50.62 -44.30
N THR A 134 27.13 -50.29 -44.64
CA THR A 134 27.48 -49.58 -45.88
C THR A 134 27.41 -50.53 -47.07
N LYS A 135 27.44 -50.01 -48.31
CA LYS A 135 27.51 -50.82 -49.54
C LYS A 135 28.70 -51.79 -49.57
N SER A 136 29.72 -51.52 -48.75
CA SER A 136 30.92 -52.34 -48.54
C SER A 136 30.81 -53.35 -47.38
N GLY A 137 29.62 -53.55 -46.80
CA GLY A 137 29.37 -54.53 -45.74
C GLY A 137 29.87 -54.16 -44.35
N LYS A 138 30.40 -52.94 -44.14
CA LYS A 138 30.87 -52.45 -42.83
C LYS A 138 29.78 -51.68 -42.08
N PRO A 139 29.67 -51.76 -40.75
CA PRO A 139 28.71 -50.96 -40.00
C PRO A 139 29.03 -49.46 -40.10
N LYS A 140 28.02 -48.62 -40.36
CA LYS A 140 28.17 -47.17 -40.35
C LYS A 140 28.61 -46.67 -38.97
N LYS A 141 29.52 -45.68 -38.93
CA LYS A 141 30.02 -45.07 -37.69
C LYS A 141 28.87 -44.44 -36.90
N VAL A 142 28.79 -44.78 -35.61
CA VAL A 142 27.79 -44.24 -34.68
C VAL A 142 28.06 -42.74 -34.44
N PRO A 143 27.03 -41.87 -34.49
CA PRO A 143 27.21 -40.44 -34.22
C PRO A 143 27.66 -40.16 -32.79
N GLU A 144 28.66 -39.29 -32.63
CA GLU A 144 29.09 -38.79 -31.33
C GLU A 144 28.09 -37.77 -30.77
N ILE A 145 27.75 -37.90 -29.48
CA ILE A 145 26.85 -36.97 -28.80
C ILE A 145 27.68 -35.78 -28.31
N LYS A 146 27.56 -34.65 -29.00
CA LYS A 146 28.21 -33.38 -28.59
C LYS A 146 27.42 -32.60 -27.52
N LYS A 147 26.13 -32.94 -27.33
CA LYS A 147 25.24 -32.25 -26.38
C LYS A 147 25.42 -32.81 -24.97
N LYS A 148 25.43 -31.94 -23.96
CA LYS A 148 25.50 -32.33 -22.54
C LYS A 148 24.10 -32.37 -21.91
N PRO A 149 23.84 -33.28 -20.96
CA PRO A 149 22.57 -33.29 -20.22
C PRO A 149 22.42 -32.01 -19.38
N SER A 150 21.24 -31.38 -19.42
CA SER A 150 20.93 -30.22 -18.55
C SER A 150 20.36 -30.60 -17.17
N PHE A 151 20.10 -31.89 -16.96
CA PHE A 151 19.67 -32.50 -15.70
C PHE A 151 20.40 -33.83 -15.57
N ASP A 152 20.82 -34.18 -14.36
CA ASP A 152 21.58 -35.40 -14.13
C ASP A 152 20.76 -36.66 -14.43
N ASN A 153 21.44 -37.68 -14.96
CA ASN A 153 20.81 -38.88 -15.48
C ASN A 153 20.44 -39.93 -14.40
N ALA A 154 20.49 -39.62 -13.09
CA ALA A 154 20.26 -40.64 -12.06
C ALA A 154 19.53 -40.16 -10.79
N CYS A 155 18.67 -41.08 -10.33
CA CYS A 155 17.98 -41.26 -9.03
C CYS A 155 17.11 -40.13 -8.45
N PRO A 156 16.03 -40.48 -7.73
CA PRO A 156 15.24 -39.52 -6.97
C PRO A 156 16.15 -38.74 -6.02
N ILE A 157 15.90 -37.43 -5.87
CA ILE A 157 16.72 -36.56 -5.02
C ILE A 157 16.82 -37.16 -3.62
N ASN A 158 18.02 -37.63 -3.26
CA ASN A 158 18.51 -37.88 -1.91
C ASN A 158 17.55 -38.68 -0.99
N GLY A 159 17.09 -39.86 -1.40
CA GLY A 159 16.39 -40.79 -0.48
C GLY A 159 15.13 -40.24 0.20
N LYS A 160 14.55 -39.13 -0.27
CA LYS A 160 13.34 -38.53 0.29
C LYS A 160 12.09 -39.18 -0.34
N SER A 161 11.03 -39.32 0.47
CA SER A 161 9.78 -40.04 0.19
C SER A 161 9.04 -39.68 -1.10
N HIS A 162 9.36 -38.56 -1.74
CA HIS A 162 8.65 -38.10 -2.94
C HIS A 162 9.08 -38.77 -4.24
N GLY A 163 10.23 -39.47 -4.29
CA GLY A 163 10.61 -40.33 -5.42
C GLY A 163 10.79 -39.64 -6.79
N LYS A 164 10.87 -38.30 -6.86
CA LYS A 164 10.93 -37.55 -8.12
C LYS A 164 12.35 -37.30 -8.63
N THR A 165 12.55 -37.43 -9.93
CA THR A 165 13.81 -37.07 -10.61
C THR A 165 13.95 -35.55 -10.80
N TYR A 166 15.16 -35.05 -11.01
CA TYR A 166 15.41 -33.62 -11.30
C TYR A 166 14.58 -33.09 -12.48
N LEU A 167 14.38 -33.90 -13.51
CA LEU A 167 13.55 -33.56 -14.66
C LEU A 167 12.07 -33.40 -14.27
N GLN A 168 11.54 -34.33 -13.45
CA GLN A 168 10.15 -34.27 -12.98
C GLN A 168 9.92 -33.05 -12.10
N LEU A 169 10.87 -32.71 -11.23
CA LEU A 169 10.80 -31.50 -10.40
C LEU A 169 10.84 -30.23 -11.24
N ALA A 170 11.70 -30.16 -12.25
CA ALA A 170 11.74 -29.00 -13.16
C ALA A 170 10.42 -28.82 -13.94
N LYS A 171 9.80 -29.92 -14.38
CA LYS A 171 8.45 -29.89 -15.01
C LYS A 171 7.38 -29.39 -14.03
N GLN A 172 7.40 -29.91 -12.80
CA GLN A 172 6.46 -29.49 -11.76
C GLN A 172 6.66 -28.00 -11.40
N GLN A 173 7.90 -27.57 -11.23
CA GLN A 173 8.25 -26.18 -10.95
C GLN A 173 7.75 -25.26 -12.07
N LEU A 174 7.94 -25.65 -13.34
CA LEU A 174 7.42 -24.90 -14.48
C LEU A 174 5.89 -24.78 -14.42
N PHE A 175 5.19 -25.87 -14.11
CA PHE A 175 3.73 -25.84 -13.98
C PHE A 175 3.27 -24.92 -12.85
N GLN A 176 3.92 -25.02 -11.68
CA GLN A 176 3.64 -24.16 -10.53
C GLN A 176 3.89 -22.68 -10.85
N LYS A 177 4.98 -22.36 -11.55
CA LYS A 177 5.32 -20.99 -11.95
C LYS A 177 4.34 -20.42 -12.96
N LYS A 178 3.87 -21.22 -13.94
CA LYS A 178 2.79 -20.82 -14.85
C LYS A 178 1.49 -20.52 -14.11
N ARG A 179 1.11 -21.35 -13.14
CA ARG A 179 -0.07 -21.10 -12.30
C ARG A 179 0.10 -19.84 -11.45
N GLN A 180 1.29 -19.63 -10.90
CA GLN A 180 1.62 -18.44 -10.12
C GLN A 180 1.53 -17.16 -10.98
N LEU A 181 2.02 -17.20 -12.22
CA LEU A 181 1.90 -16.10 -13.18
C LEU A 181 0.43 -15.74 -13.42
N GLN A 182 -0.41 -16.74 -13.73
CA GLN A 182 -1.85 -16.50 -13.96
C GLN A 182 -2.50 -15.85 -12.74
N MET A 183 -2.22 -16.34 -11.54
CA MET A 183 -2.74 -15.77 -10.31
C MET A 183 -2.36 -14.29 -10.15
N TYR A 184 -1.11 -13.91 -10.47
CA TYR A 184 -0.70 -12.51 -10.39
C TYR A 184 -1.32 -11.63 -11.47
N LEU A 185 -1.49 -12.13 -12.69
CA LEU A 185 -2.23 -11.44 -13.75
C LEU A 185 -3.68 -11.20 -13.33
N ASP A 186 -4.34 -12.21 -12.79
CA ASP A 186 -5.72 -12.11 -12.29
C ASP A 186 -5.81 -11.09 -11.15
N ARG A 187 -4.88 -11.13 -10.19
CA ARG A 187 -4.82 -10.15 -9.07
C ARG A 187 -4.59 -8.73 -9.57
N LYS A 188 -3.66 -8.52 -10.51
CA LYS A 188 -3.43 -7.22 -11.14
C LYS A 188 -4.70 -6.72 -11.82
N SER A 189 -5.38 -7.57 -12.58
CA SER A 189 -6.63 -7.20 -13.26
C SER A 189 -7.74 -6.80 -12.28
N LYS A 190 -7.82 -7.47 -11.12
CA LYS A 190 -8.77 -7.11 -10.05
C LYS A 190 -8.50 -5.71 -9.51
N VAL A 191 -7.24 -5.39 -9.18
CA VAL A 191 -6.85 -4.06 -8.67
C VAL A 191 -7.07 -2.93 -9.69
N ILE A 192 -6.91 -3.23 -10.98
CA ILE A 192 -7.20 -2.28 -12.06
C ILE A 192 -8.71 -2.05 -12.20
N LYS A 193 -9.53 -3.11 -12.10
CA LYS A 193 -10.99 -3.01 -12.19
C LYS A 193 -11.62 -2.33 -10.97
N THR A 194 -11.05 -2.51 -9.79
CA THR A 194 -11.53 -1.84 -8.57
C THR A 194 -11.22 -0.34 -8.64
N LYS A 195 -12.24 0.49 -8.41
CA LYS A 195 -12.07 1.92 -8.19
C LYS A 195 -11.25 2.19 -6.93
N VAL A 196 -10.60 3.34 -6.86
CA VAL A 196 -9.90 3.78 -5.65
C VAL A 196 -10.93 3.91 -4.54
N GLN A 197 -10.66 3.29 -3.40
CA GLN A 197 -11.49 3.45 -2.20
C GLN A 197 -10.68 4.25 -1.19
N VAL A 198 -11.33 5.27 -0.63
CA VAL A 198 -10.73 6.17 0.34
C VAL A 198 -11.40 5.96 1.68
N ASN A 199 -10.62 5.81 2.74
CA ASN A 199 -11.15 5.73 4.09
C ASN A 199 -11.19 7.13 4.70
N LEU A 200 -12.38 7.75 4.71
CA LEU A 200 -12.58 9.08 5.29
C LEU A 200 -12.72 9.08 6.82
N GLY A 201 -12.51 7.93 7.46
CA GLY A 201 -12.70 7.75 8.91
C GLY A 201 -14.11 7.27 9.27
N ASN A 202 -14.24 6.83 10.52
CA ASN A 202 -15.54 6.47 11.12
C ASN A 202 -16.20 7.71 11.72
N LEU A 203 -17.51 7.61 11.98
CA LEU A 203 -18.21 8.51 12.91
C LEU A 203 -17.37 8.63 14.20
N GLY A 204 -17.08 9.86 14.61
CA GLY A 204 -16.21 10.23 15.75
C GLY A 204 -14.86 10.82 15.36
N LYS A 205 -14.43 10.79 14.09
CA LYS A 205 -13.16 11.40 13.66
C LYS A 205 -13.40 12.76 12.99
N VAL A 206 -12.83 13.81 13.55
CA VAL A 206 -12.83 15.16 12.97
C VAL A 206 -11.40 15.59 12.71
N ALA A 207 -11.10 15.95 11.46
CA ALA A 207 -9.77 16.38 11.05
C ALA A 207 -9.68 17.91 11.07
N PHE A 208 -8.71 18.43 11.82
CA PHE A 208 -8.37 19.85 11.87
C PHE A 208 -6.99 20.08 11.29
N VAL A 209 -6.85 21.16 10.52
CA VAL A 209 -5.55 21.69 10.12
C VAL A 209 -5.26 22.92 10.98
N GLY A 210 -4.13 22.90 11.68
CA GLY A 210 -3.67 23.95 12.56
C GLY A 210 -2.15 24.16 12.48
N SER A 211 -1.67 25.25 13.08
CA SER A 211 -0.26 25.60 13.23
C SER A 211 0.05 25.95 14.68
N THR A 212 1.33 25.84 15.00
CA THR A 212 1.91 26.29 16.27
C THR A 212 2.42 27.73 16.21
N SER A 213 2.59 28.32 15.01
CA SER A 213 3.28 29.60 14.81
C SER A 213 2.42 30.77 14.33
N GLU A 214 1.16 30.55 13.94
CA GLU A 214 0.27 31.61 13.45
C GLU A 214 -0.68 32.10 14.56
N SER A 215 -1.12 33.36 14.45
CA SER A 215 -2.09 33.96 15.37
C SER A 215 -3.51 33.42 15.13
N SER A 216 -4.29 33.33 16.22
CA SER A 216 -5.64 32.74 16.31
C SER A 216 -6.64 33.24 15.26
N GLY A 217 -6.49 34.47 14.78
CA GLY A 217 -7.41 35.05 13.78
C GLY A 217 -7.42 34.33 12.42
N ASN A 218 -6.43 33.48 12.13
CA ASN A 218 -6.29 32.80 10.84
C ASN A 218 -6.38 31.28 10.90
N GLN A 219 -6.66 30.64 12.03
CA GLN A 219 -6.61 29.17 12.10
C GLN A 219 -7.85 28.57 12.74
N ILE A 220 -8.19 27.35 12.30
CA ILE A 220 -9.31 26.59 12.88
C ILE A 220 -8.90 26.03 14.23
N CYS A 221 -7.64 25.61 14.34
CA CYS A 221 -7.10 24.97 15.51
C CYS A 221 -5.71 25.52 15.77
N GLN A 222 -5.45 25.98 16.99
CA GLN A 222 -4.15 26.50 17.40
C GLN A 222 -3.71 25.81 18.69
N LEU A 223 -2.48 25.33 18.70
CA LEU A 223 -1.86 24.74 19.88
C LEU A 223 -0.97 25.80 20.55
N THR A 224 -1.34 26.25 21.74
CA THR A 224 -0.52 27.17 22.53
C THR A 224 0.41 26.34 23.44
N PRO A 225 1.74 26.47 23.30
CA PRO A 225 2.71 25.73 24.10
C PRO A 225 2.90 26.40 25.47
N LEU A 226 1.91 26.28 26.36
CA LEU A 226 2.03 26.64 27.78
C LEU A 226 2.48 25.43 28.62
N PHE A 227 2.71 25.64 29.93
CA PHE A 227 3.05 24.56 30.87
C PHE A 227 2.06 23.38 30.80
N VAL A 228 0.77 23.69 30.63
CA VAL A 228 -0.24 22.78 30.09
C VAL A 228 -0.57 23.25 28.68
N PRO A 229 -0.25 22.49 27.62
CA PRO A 229 -0.56 22.90 26.26
C PRO A 229 -2.08 23.02 26.10
N THR A 230 -2.55 24.12 25.51
CA THR A 230 -3.97 24.38 25.28
C THR A 230 -4.28 24.38 23.79
N LEU A 231 -5.31 23.65 23.40
CA LEU A 231 -5.83 23.64 22.04
C LEU A 231 -7.02 24.60 21.96
N THR A 232 -6.91 25.64 21.16
CA THR A 232 -8.05 26.50 20.85
C THR A 232 -8.64 26.08 19.51
N ILE A 233 -9.94 25.82 19.48
CA ILE A 233 -10.67 25.39 18.29
C ILE A 233 -11.73 26.47 17.98
N ARG A 234 -11.70 27.01 16.77
CA ARG A 234 -12.76 27.87 16.24
C ARG A 234 -14.03 27.05 16.10
N VAL A 235 -15.17 27.53 16.59
CA VAL A 235 -16.44 26.81 16.44
C VAL A 235 -17.01 27.09 15.04
N PRO A 236 -17.60 26.09 14.34
CA PRO A 236 -18.34 26.32 13.11
C PRO A 236 -19.58 27.20 13.33
N TYR A 237 -19.94 28.07 12.38
CA TYR A 237 -21.05 29.02 12.55
C TYR A 237 -22.37 28.41 13.04
N PHE A 238 -22.71 27.20 12.61
CA PHE A 238 -23.95 26.52 13.04
C PHE A 238 -23.96 26.08 14.52
N LEU A 239 -22.80 26.07 15.20
CA LEU A 239 -22.64 25.73 16.61
C LEU A 239 -22.24 26.94 17.47
N GLU A 240 -21.97 28.10 16.86
CA GLU A 240 -21.52 29.29 17.58
C GLU A 240 -22.56 29.80 18.59
N GLU A 241 -23.86 29.65 18.30
CA GLU A 241 -24.93 30.02 19.24
C GLU A 241 -24.89 29.21 20.54
N THR A 242 -24.38 27.97 20.50
CA THR A 242 -24.41 27.04 21.63
C THR A 242 -23.10 27.03 22.41
N PHE A 243 -21.96 27.08 21.71
CA PHE A 243 -20.62 26.92 22.28
C PHE A 243 -19.78 28.19 22.25
N GLY A 244 -20.29 29.28 21.67
CA GLY A 244 -19.55 30.51 21.45
C GLY A 244 -18.61 30.44 20.24
N GLU A 245 -17.76 31.46 20.11
CA GLU A 245 -16.89 31.63 18.93
C GLU A 245 -15.68 30.67 18.92
N TYR A 246 -15.13 30.40 20.11
CA TYR A 246 -13.98 29.52 20.31
C TYR A 246 -14.21 28.61 21.51
N VAL A 247 -13.74 27.37 21.39
CA VAL A 247 -13.66 26.44 22.51
C VAL A 247 -12.21 26.12 22.80
N THR A 248 -11.87 26.04 24.08
CA THR A 248 -10.52 25.73 24.54
C THR A 248 -10.50 24.35 25.17
N LEU A 249 -9.46 23.57 24.86
CA LEU A 249 -9.27 22.22 25.36
C LEU A 249 -7.85 22.12 25.94
N PRO A 250 -7.70 22.10 27.27
CA PRO A 250 -6.39 21.87 27.89
C PRO A 250 -5.96 20.41 27.67
N LEU A 251 -4.73 20.23 27.19
CA LEU A 251 -4.18 18.92 26.86
C LEU A 251 -3.28 18.43 28.00
N HIS A 252 -3.91 18.02 29.11
CA HIS A 252 -3.21 17.62 30.34
C HIS A 252 -2.26 16.42 30.18
N LYS A 253 -2.54 15.50 29.24
CA LYS A 253 -1.74 14.27 29.01
C LYS A 253 -0.55 14.42 28.05
N ILE A 254 -0.25 15.62 27.52
CA ILE A 254 0.84 15.78 26.52
C ILE A 254 2.24 15.82 27.14
N ASN A 255 2.37 16.09 28.45
CA ASN A 255 3.66 16.36 29.11
C ASN A 255 4.20 15.24 30.02
N GLU A 256 3.74 13.99 29.90
CA GLU A 256 4.33 12.90 30.72
C GLU A 256 5.78 12.52 30.32
N TYR A 257 6.27 12.97 29.16
CA TYR A 257 7.60 12.58 28.65
C TYR A 257 8.70 13.65 28.73
N THR A 258 8.46 14.81 29.34
CA THR A 258 9.50 15.87 29.49
C THR A 258 10.18 15.91 30.86
N SER A 259 9.86 15.02 31.81
CA SER A 259 10.44 15.03 33.16
C SER A 259 11.71 14.18 33.36
N CYS A 260 12.27 13.57 32.30
CA CYS A 260 13.43 12.69 32.43
C CYS A 260 14.67 13.23 31.70
N HIS A 261 15.10 14.47 31.91
CA HIS A 261 16.50 14.90 31.74
C HIS A 261 16.68 16.32 32.32
N ASN A 262 16.84 16.39 33.65
CA ASN A 262 17.56 17.48 34.28
C ASN A 262 19.05 17.08 34.33
N PRO A 263 19.95 17.66 33.50
CA PRO A 263 21.35 17.61 33.81
C PRO A 263 21.61 18.62 34.94
N THR A 264 21.80 18.08 36.14
CA THR A 264 22.70 18.62 37.19
C THR A 264 22.66 20.13 37.44
N LEU A 265 21.95 20.53 38.50
CA LEU A 265 22.38 21.59 39.40
C LEU A 265 22.78 20.94 40.73
N ARG A 266 24.05 20.51 40.80
CA ARG A 266 24.98 20.52 41.95
C ARG A 266 26.21 19.69 41.59
#